data_AF-A0A6J4HD88-F1
#
_entry.id   AF-A0A6J4HD88-F1
#
_cell.length_a   1.000
_cell.length_b   1.000
_cell.length_c   1.000
_cell.angle_alpha   90.00
_cell.angle_beta   90.00
_cell.angle_gamma   90.00
#
_symmetry.space_group_name_H-M   'P 1'
#
loop_
_entity.id
_entity.type
_entity.pdbx_description
1 polymer ?
#
loop_
_entity_poly.entity_id
_entity_poly.type
_entity_poly.pdbx_seq_one_letter_code
_entity_poly.pdbx_strand_id
1 'polypeptide(L)'
;MPIRTTGKGWVLETETMGYALGLNESGLLVHCYWGLRLPRVEDYPAAPEPEAWASFNSPSHLTPEEYPAYADMKFIDPCLKASFGDGTRDTVLRFVRAEITQGDAPELVLHLRDATFPLSLALHYRVHNDYDLVERFVTLTNEGAGHIMIERVWSAQWHLPRGEGYRLTHMAGRWFDEMNICRETLQPGIKTLESRRLTTSHHHNPSFAVDRGDAGEDVGDVWFGALAWSGNWKLSAEVTHFASTRVSIGLNDWDFAWRLEGGETFTTPSSFGGYTARGFGDMSRRLHDFIRDTVLPHGHLPHKVLYNSWEATKFDVDETSQARLAELAAGMGVELFVMDDGWFHGRKTDDAGLGDWWPDRTKFPNGLNPLIERVNALGLDFGLWVEPEMVNPDSDLYRATRTG
;
A
#
# COMPACT_ATOMS: atom_id res chain seq x y z
N MET A 1 21.02 7.99 16.40
CA MET A 1 20.50 8.58 15.16
C MET A 1 20.09 7.43 14.26
N PRO A 2 18.82 7.35 13.87
CA PRO A 2 18.28 6.25 13.08
C PRO A 2 18.81 6.24 11.64
N ILE A 3 19.29 7.37 11.12
CA ILE A 3 19.91 7.42 9.78
C ILE A 3 21.37 7.83 9.94
N ARG A 4 22.28 7.03 9.39
CA ARG A 4 23.73 7.25 9.46
C ARG A 4 24.34 7.20 8.07
N THR A 5 25.28 8.09 7.81
CA THR A 5 26.09 8.06 6.58
C THR A 5 27.31 7.17 6.79
N THR A 6 27.57 6.29 5.84
CA THR A 6 28.83 5.54 5.69
C THR A 6 29.51 6.03 4.41
N GLY A 7 30.82 5.82 4.24
CA GLY A 7 31.64 6.43 3.17
C GLY A 7 30.89 6.89 1.91
N LYS A 8 30.27 5.97 1.16
CA LYS A 8 29.39 6.26 0.00
C LYS A 8 27.95 5.74 0.17
N GLY A 9 27.48 5.52 1.39
CA GLY A 9 26.19 4.89 1.66
C GLY A 9 25.45 5.44 2.87
N TRP A 10 24.29 4.83 3.12
CA TRP A 10 23.39 5.19 4.20
C TRP A 10 22.87 3.93 4.87
N VAL A 11 22.84 3.98 6.20
CA VAL A 11 22.29 2.92 7.05
C VAL A 11 21.11 3.52 7.82
N LEU A 12 19.95 2.90 7.65
CA LEU A 12 18.74 3.16 8.39
C LEU A 12 18.61 2.07 9.45
N GLU A 13 18.71 2.46 10.71
CA GLU A 13 18.51 1.61 11.87
C GLU A 13 17.21 1.99 12.56
N THR A 14 16.42 0.98 12.89
CA THR A 14 15.33 1.07 13.85
C THR A 14 15.78 0.43 15.17
N GLU A 15 14.86 0.06 16.06
CA GLU A 15 15.21 -0.58 17.33
C GLU A 15 16.00 -1.88 17.12
N THR A 16 15.53 -2.75 16.22
CA THR A 16 16.07 -4.09 15.98
C THR A 16 16.38 -4.41 14.52
N MET A 17 15.98 -3.58 13.55
CA MET A 17 16.25 -3.79 12.12
C MET A 17 17.30 -2.81 11.59
N GLY A 18 18.06 -3.28 10.59
CA GLY A 18 18.90 -2.45 9.74
C GLY A 18 18.51 -2.56 8.26
N TYR A 19 18.54 -1.43 7.56
CA TYR A 19 18.43 -1.33 6.10
C TYR A 19 19.58 -0.48 5.58
N ALA A 20 20.39 -0.99 4.65
CA ALA A 20 21.54 -0.28 4.12
C ALA A 20 21.54 -0.27 2.59
N LEU A 21 21.97 0.85 2.04
CA LEU A 21 22.11 1.09 0.61
C LEU A 21 23.24 2.09 0.36
N GLY A 22 23.75 2.18 -0.86
CA GLY A 22 24.82 3.12 -1.17
C GLY A 22 25.16 3.21 -2.64
N LEU A 23 26.12 4.07 -2.96
CA LEU A 23 26.69 4.20 -4.29
C LEU A 23 27.88 3.26 -4.44
N ASN A 24 27.85 2.45 -5.48
CA ASN A 24 28.99 1.65 -5.87
C ASN A 24 30.07 2.51 -6.59
N GLU A 25 31.19 1.92 -6.96
CA GLU A 25 32.27 2.58 -7.72
C GLU A 25 31.80 3.09 -9.08
N SER A 26 30.85 2.39 -9.70
CA SER A 26 30.20 2.79 -10.96
C SER A 26 29.19 3.94 -10.79
N GLY A 27 28.93 4.40 -9.57
CA GLY A 27 27.99 5.48 -9.26
C GLY A 27 26.51 5.07 -9.32
N LEU A 28 26.21 3.77 -9.37
CA LEU A 28 24.85 3.24 -9.26
C LEU A 28 24.42 3.19 -7.79
N LEU A 29 23.14 3.52 -7.54
CA LEU A 29 22.52 3.37 -6.24
C LEU A 29 22.06 1.91 -6.05
N VAL A 30 22.60 1.23 -5.04
CA VAL A 30 22.43 -0.21 -4.86
C VAL A 30 22.02 -0.56 -3.43
N HIS A 31 21.21 -1.59 -3.33
CA HIS A 31 20.85 -2.22 -2.06
C HIS A 31 22.05 -2.98 -1.48
N CYS A 32 22.27 -2.86 -0.17
CA CYS A 32 23.37 -3.52 0.53
C CYS A 32 22.89 -4.55 1.57
N TYR A 33 21.83 -4.22 2.34
CA TYR A 33 21.39 -5.04 3.46
C TYR A 33 19.94 -4.76 3.88
N TRP A 34 19.21 -5.82 4.26
CA TRP A 34 17.94 -5.72 4.98
C TRP A 34 17.78 -6.90 5.95
N GLY A 35 17.75 -6.63 7.25
CA GLY A 35 17.71 -7.68 8.27
C GLY A 35 17.91 -7.14 9.68
N LEU A 36 18.46 -7.98 10.55
CA LEU A 36 18.73 -7.62 11.94
C LEU A 36 19.72 -6.45 12.01
N ARG A 37 19.48 -5.52 12.94
CA ARG A 37 20.42 -4.45 13.23
C ARG A 37 21.77 -5.04 13.62
N LEU A 38 22.83 -4.58 12.95
CA LEU A 38 24.19 -5.06 13.23
C LEU A 38 24.81 -4.30 14.41
N PRO A 39 25.75 -4.92 15.16
CA PRO A 39 26.32 -4.31 16.36
C PRO A 39 27.00 -2.96 16.11
N ARG A 40 27.59 -2.78 14.92
CA ARG A 40 28.26 -1.55 14.52
C ARG A 40 27.91 -1.15 13.09
N VAL A 41 28.02 0.15 12.82
CA VAL A 41 27.67 0.72 11.50
C VAL A 41 28.63 0.22 10.42
N GLU A 42 29.89 0.00 10.78
CA GLU A 42 30.92 -0.57 9.92
C GLU A 42 30.73 -2.07 9.61
N ASP A 43 29.84 -2.76 10.33
CA ASP A 43 29.53 -4.17 10.06
C ASP A 43 28.58 -4.33 8.86
N TYR A 44 27.90 -3.25 8.45
CA TYR A 44 27.01 -3.27 7.30
C TYR A 44 27.80 -3.48 5.99
N PRO A 45 27.34 -4.39 5.11
CA PRO A 45 27.97 -4.63 3.82
C PRO A 45 28.13 -3.35 3.00
N ALA A 46 29.27 -3.22 2.32
CA ALA A 46 29.48 -2.15 1.35
C ALA A 46 28.60 -2.36 0.10
N ALA A 47 28.41 -1.29 -0.67
CA ALA A 47 27.74 -1.32 -1.96
C ALA A 47 28.40 -2.35 -2.90
N PRO A 48 27.67 -3.39 -3.35
CA PRO A 48 28.26 -4.43 -4.20
C PRO A 48 28.62 -3.90 -5.60
N GLU A 49 29.71 -4.44 -6.13
CA GLU A 49 30.12 -4.30 -7.54
C GLU A 49 30.08 -5.68 -8.20
N PRO A 50 29.01 -6.01 -8.96
CA PRO A 50 28.95 -7.28 -9.66
C PRO A 50 29.96 -7.31 -10.81
N GLU A 51 30.69 -8.41 -10.92
CA GLU A 51 31.51 -8.66 -12.10
C GLU A 51 30.65 -9.10 -13.29
N ALA A 52 31.13 -8.82 -14.50
CA ALA A 52 30.51 -9.34 -15.70
C ALA A 52 30.58 -10.88 -15.68
N TRP A 53 29.42 -11.54 -15.80
CA TRP A 53 29.36 -12.99 -15.78
C TRP A 53 29.49 -13.60 -17.18
N ALA A 54 28.84 -12.97 -18.16
CA ALA A 54 28.83 -13.39 -19.56
C ALA A 54 28.59 -12.17 -20.47
N SER A 55 28.87 -12.31 -21.78
CA SER A 55 28.66 -11.22 -22.75
C SER A 55 27.21 -10.73 -22.86
N PHE A 56 26.26 -11.52 -22.40
CA PHE A 56 24.83 -11.22 -22.35
C PHE A 56 24.31 -10.92 -20.94
N ASN A 57 25.19 -10.92 -19.93
CA ASN A 57 24.90 -10.53 -18.55
C ASN A 57 25.84 -9.38 -18.17
N SER A 58 25.46 -8.15 -18.50
CA SER A 58 26.21 -6.98 -18.09
C SER A 58 26.27 -6.90 -16.55
N PRO A 59 27.33 -6.31 -15.98
CA PRO A 59 27.38 -5.98 -14.55
C PRO A 59 26.10 -5.29 -14.06
N SER A 60 25.58 -4.32 -14.82
CA SER A 60 24.35 -3.59 -14.52
C SER A 60 23.13 -4.49 -14.35
N HIS A 61 23.03 -5.60 -15.10
CA HIS A 61 21.95 -6.57 -14.95
C HIS A 61 22.01 -7.35 -13.63
N LEU A 62 23.21 -7.58 -13.10
CA LEU A 62 23.45 -8.38 -11.89
C LEU A 62 23.42 -7.52 -10.62
N THR A 63 23.46 -6.20 -10.76
CA THR A 63 23.45 -5.25 -9.66
C THR A 63 22.09 -5.22 -8.98
N PRO A 64 22.02 -5.32 -7.64
CA PRO A 64 20.79 -5.07 -6.90
C PRO A 64 20.55 -3.56 -6.81
N GLU A 65 20.29 -2.92 -7.96
CA GLU A 65 19.94 -1.50 -7.99
C GLU A 65 18.72 -1.24 -7.11
N GLU A 66 18.81 -0.21 -6.28
CA GLU A 66 17.78 0.10 -5.28
C GLU A 66 16.45 0.53 -5.92
N TYR A 67 16.52 1.08 -7.14
CA TYR A 67 15.37 1.53 -7.91
C TYR A 67 15.67 1.56 -9.43
N PRO A 68 15.74 0.39 -10.10
CA PRO A 68 16.10 0.31 -11.51
C PRO A 68 15.02 0.93 -12.41
N ALA A 69 15.42 1.78 -13.35
CA ALA A 69 14.56 2.25 -14.43
C ALA A 69 14.74 1.41 -15.69
N TYR A 70 13.78 1.50 -16.63
CA TYR A 70 13.85 0.80 -17.91
C TYR A 70 14.88 1.47 -18.82
N ALA A 71 16.08 0.90 -18.90
CA ALA A 71 17.17 1.32 -19.77
C ALA A 71 18.26 0.25 -19.86
N ASP A 72 19.13 0.37 -20.87
CA ASP A 72 20.35 -0.45 -21.03
C ASP A 72 20.02 -1.96 -21.14
N MET A 73 21.03 -2.83 -21.00
CA MET A 73 20.87 -4.29 -20.95
C MET A 73 20.36 -4.79 -19.60
N LYS A 74 19.39 -4.09 -18.98
CA LYS A 74 18.75 -4.49 -17.72
C LYS A 74 17.44 -5.21 -18.01
N PHE A 75 17.42 -6.52 -17.77
CA PHE A 75 16.26 -7.37 -18.06
C PHE A 75 15.46 -7.82 -16.82
N ILE A 76 15.72 -7.20 -15.67
CA ILE A 76 14.92 -7.38 -14.44
C ILE A 76 13.62 -6.57 -14.52
N ASP A 77 12.66 -6.83 -13.61
CA ASP A 77 11.42 -6.05 -13.55
C ASP A 77 11.71 -4.58 -13.14
N PRO A 78 11.56 -3.59 -14.05
CA PRO A 78 11.95 -2.21 -13.75
C PRO A 78 10.93 -1.54 -12.83
N CYS A 79 11.43 -0.64 -11.98
CA CYS A 79 10.62 0.20 -11.11
C CYS A 79 9.99 1.39 -11.82
N LEU A 80 10.70 1.98 -12.77
CA LEU A 80 10.23 3.14 -13.52
C LEU A 80 10.23 2.84 -15.02
N LYS A 81 9.09 3.10 -15.65
CA LYS A 81 8.95 3.15 -17.11
C LYS A 81 8.33 4.49 -17.49
N ALA A 82 8.97 5.20 -18.39
CA ALA A 82 8.47 6.44 -18.95
C ALA A 82 8.61 6.45 -20.47
N SER A 83 7.78 7.25 -21.13
CA SER A 83 7.88 7.56 -22.56
C SER A 83 7.97 9.08 -22.73
N PHE A 84 8.98 9.53 -23.46
CA PHE A 84 9.27 10.94 -23.70
C PHE A 84 8.70 11.42 -25.04
N GLY A 85 8.70 12.74 -25.26
CA GLY A 85 8.06 13.37 -26.43
C GLY A 85 8.63 12.96 -27.80
N ASP A 86 9.85 12.43 -27.83
CA ASP A 86 10.52 11.90 -29.03
C ASP A 86 10.27 10.39 -29.25
N GLY A 87 9.51 9.74 -28.36
CA GLY A 87 9.26 8.30 -28.36
C GLY A 87 10.34 7.47 -27.66
N THR A 88 11.38 8.10 -27.09
CA THR A 88 12.38 7.42 -26.27
C THR A 88 11.74 6.86 -25.00
N ARG A 89 12.20 5.68 -24.58
CA ARG A 89 11.72 4.98 -23.37
C ARG A 89 12.82 4.67 -22.37
N ASP A 90 14.07 4.79 -22.80
CA ASP A 90 15.22 4.59 -21.94
C ASP A 90 15.28 5.71 -20.90
N THR A 91 15.27 5.31 -19.63
CA THR A 91 15.41 6.21 -18.48
C THR A 91 16.68 5.85 -17.72
N VAL A 92 17.70 6.69 -17.80
CA VAL A 92 19.02 6.48 -17.19
C VAL A 92 19.16 7.39 -15.97
N LEU A 93 18.80 6.84 -14.80
CA LEU A 93 18.87 7.58 -13.55
C LEU A 93 20.30 7.71 -13.02
N ARG A 94 20.69 8.92 -12.63
CA ARG A 94 21.96 9.22 -11.97
C ARG A 94 21.68 9.85 -10.62
N PHE A 95 22.41 9.41 -9.60
CA PHE A 95 22.37 10.04 -8.29
C PHE A 95 22.88 11.49 -8.37
N VAL A 96 22.19 12.39 -7.69
CA VAL A 96 22.53 13.82 -7.61
C VAL A 96 23.00 14.18 -6.21
N ARG A 97 22.19 13.89 -5.19
CA ARG A 97 22.44 14.27 -3.80
C ARG A 97 21.54 13.51 -2.84
N ALA A 98 21.90 13.52 -1.56
CA ALA A 98 21.09 13.00 -0.48
C ALA A 98 20.77 14.11 0.52
N GLU A 99 19.56 14.11 1.06
CA GLU A 99 19.13 14.93 2.18
C GLU A 99 18.80 14.01 3.36
N ILE A 100 19.20 14.40 4.56
CA ILE A 100 18.90 13.64 5.78
C ILE A 100 18.26 14.59 6.78
N THR A 101 17.02 14.27 7.14
CA THR A 101 16.31 14.88 8.26
C THR A 101 16.42 13.96 9.46
N GLN A 102 16.83 14.49 10.60
CA GLN A 102 16.87 13.80 11.89
C GLN A 102 15.77 14.39 12.80
N GLY A 103 15.42 13.68 13.86
CA GLY A 103 14.43 14.12 14.85
C GLY A 103 13.24 13.18 14.90
N ASP A 104 12.04 13.75 15.07
CA ASP A 104 10.82 12.99 15.32
C ASP A 104 10.33 12.19 14.10
N ALA A 105 10.63 12.67 12.89
CA ALA A 105 10.37 11.98 11.63
C ALA A 105 11.66 11.87 10.82
N PRO A 106 12.56 10.94 11.17
CA PRO A 106 13.81 10.76 10.45
C PRO A 106 13.56 10.33 9.01
N GLU A 107 14.15 11.04 8.06
CA GLU A 107 13.95 10.80 6.63
C GLU A 107 15.26 10.92 5.87
N LEU A 108 15.51 9.96 4.97
CA LEU A 108 16.53 10.05 3.93
C LEU A 108 15.81 10.28 2.59
N VAL A 109 16.20 11.33 1.89
CA VAL A 109 15.72 11.60 0.53
C VAL A 109 16.90 11.52 -0.43
N LEU A 110 16.81 10.64 -1.42
CA LEU A 110 17.83 10.48 -2.45
C LEU A 110 17.30 11.05 -3.76
N HIS A 111 17.98 12.06 -4.26
CA HIS A 111 17.61 12.70 -5.51
C HIS A 111 18.37 12.06 -6.66
N LEU A 112 17.62 11.62 -7.66
CA LEU A 112 18.14 11.13 -8.93
C LEU A 112 17.61 12.00 -10.07
N ARG A 113 18.31 12.00 -11.19
CA ARG A 113 17.87 12.66 -12.41
C ARG A 113 18.14 11.78 -13.61
N ASP A 114 17.24 11.79 -14.57
CA ASP A 114 17.52 11.21 -15.87
C ASP A 114 18.72 11.92 -16.54
N ALA A 115 19.56 11.15 -17.24
CA ALA A 115 20.78 11.66 -17.85
C ALA A 115 20.54 12.58 -19.05
N THR A 116 19.37 12.50 -19.69
CA THR A 116 19.06 13.17 -20.97
C THR A 116 17.79 14.00 -20.89
N PHE A 117 16.73 13.46 -20.29
CA PHE A 117 15.40 14.06 -20.23
C PHE A 117 15.20 14.84 -18.92
N PRO A 118 14.29 15.83 -18.89
CA PRO A 118 14.06 16.67 -17.72
C PRO A 118 13.16 15.97 -16.67
N LEU A 119 13.49 14.72 -16.33
CA LEU A 119 12.81 13.95 -15.29
C LEU A 119 13.72 13.85 -14.06
N SER A 120 13.22 14.31 -12.92
CA SER A 120 13.86 14.10 -11.62
C SER A 120 13.03 13.17 -10.73
N LEU A 121 13.74 12.47 -9.87
CA LEU A 121 13.22 11.48 -8.93
C LEU A 121 13.68 11.84 -7.52
N ALA A 122 12.79 11.71 -6.55
CA ALA A 122 13.15 11.64 -5.14
C ALA A 122 12.69 10.28 -4.58
N LEU A 123 13.64 9.50 -4.07
CA LEU A 123 13.36 8.28 -3.31
C LEU A 123 13.33 8.64 -1.83
N HIS A 124 12.18 8.49 -1.21
CA HIS A 124 11.97 8.80 0.20
C HIS A 124 12.09 7.55 1.06
N TYR A 125 12.76 7.68 2.20
CA TYR A 125 12.90 6.63 3.21
C TYR A 125 12.67 7.23 4.59
N ARG A 126 11.49 7.02 5.16
CA ARG A 126 11.18 7.47 6.53
C ARG A 126 11.31 6.32 7.51
N VAL A 127 11.98 6.59 8.64
CA VAL A 127 12.24 5.58 9.66
C VAL A 127 11.21 5.69 10.77
N HIS A 128 10.43 4.64 10.94
CA HIS A 128 9.46 4.47 12.01
C HIS A 128 10.09 3.57 13.09
N ASN A 129 10.99 4.18 13.88
CA ASN A 129 11.88 3.48 14.81
C ASN A 129 11.13 2.53 15.76
N ASP A 130 10.04 3.02 16.36
CA ASP A 130 9.32 2.33 17.43
C ASP A 130 8.51 1.12 16.92
N TYR A 131 8.37 0.99 15.60
CA TYR A 131 7.63 -0.10 14.96
C TYR A 131 8.55 -1.02 14.14
N ASP A 132 9.87 -0.74 14.09
CA ASP A 132 10.82 -1.39 13.18
C ASP A 132 10.37 -1.38 11.71
N LEU A 133 9.85 -0.24 11.23
CA LEU A 133 9.44 -0.05 9.85
C LEU A 133 10.26 1.03 9.13
N VAL A 134 10.49 0.82 7.85
CA VAL A 134 10.91 1.86 6.90
C VAL A 134 9.78 2.08 5.91
N GLU A 135 9.37 3.33 5.76
CA GLU A 135 8.40 3.76 4.75
C GLU A 135 9.15 4.24 3.51
N ARG A 136 8.74 3.78 2.34
CA ARG A 136 9.28 4.16 1.03
C ARG A 136 8.17 4.66 0.11
N PHE A 137 8.43 5.78 -0.55
CA PHE A 137 7.63 6.29 -1.65
C PHE A 137 8.52 7.09 -2.59
N VAL A 138 7.98 7.43 -3.76
CA VAL A 138 8.70 8.06 -4.85
C VAL A 138 7.96 9.29 -5.31
N THR A 139 8.70 10.38 -5.48
CA THR A 139 8.22 11.59 -6.11
C THR A 139 8.92 11.80 -7.45
N LEU A 140 8.13 11.95 -8.51
CA LEU A 140 8.57 12.26 -9.86
C LEU A 140 8.28 13.72 -10.15
N THR A 141 9.24 14.45 -10.72
CA THR A 141 9.02 15.83 -11.14
C THR A 141 9.47 16.00 -12.60
N ASN A 142 8.58 16.57 -13.42
CA ASN A 142 8.91 16.96 -14.77
C ASN A 142 9.44 18.41 -14.76
N GLU A 143 10.74 18.58 -14.93
CA GLU A 143 11.42 19.88 -14.94
C GLU A 143 11.37 20.55 -16.33
N GLY A 144 10.75 19.90 -17.31
CA GLY A 144 10.63 20.37 -18.68
C GLY A 144 9.33 21.11 -18.97
N ALA A 145 9.17 21.52 -20.22
CA ALA A 145 7.94 22.17 -20.71
C ALA A 145 6.94 21.19 -21.35
N GLY A 146 7.43 20.06 -21.88
CA GLY A 146 6.58 19.04 -22.51
C GLY A 146 6.18 17.95 -21.52
N HIS A 147 5.06 17.28 -21.77
CA HIS A 147 4.61 16.16 -20.96
C HIS A 147 5.54 14.93 -21.06
N ILE A 148 5.59 14.16 -19.98
CA ILE A 148 6.22 12.84 -19.90
C ILE A 148 5.12 11.84 -19.56
N MET A 149 5.06 10.71 -20.26
CA MET A 149 4.12 9.64 -19.91
C MET A 149 4.77 8.66 -18.94
N ILE A 150 4.24 8.54 -17.73
CA ILE A 150 4.67 7.53 -16.76
C ILE A 150 3.82 6.29 -16.95
N GLU A 151 4.45 5.19 -17.38
CA GLU A 151 3.80 3.91 -17.67
C GLU A 151 3.88 2.95 -16.49
N ARG A 152 4.85 3.14 -15.60
CA ARG A 152 5.01 2.40 -14.35
C ARG A 152 5.84 3.19 -13.37
N VAL A 153 5.45 3.14 -12.10
CA VAL A 153 6.24 3.63 -10.97
C VAL A 153 5.93 2.81 -9.72
N TRP A 154 6.86 1.98 -9.28
CA TRP A 154 6.72 1.26 -8.00
C TRP A 154 6.83 2.22 -6.81
N SER A 155 6.13 1.92 -5.72
CA SER A 155 6.37 2.67 -4.47
C SER A 155 7.68 2.23 -3.83
N ALA A 156 8.00 0.94 -3.93
CA ALA A 156 9.25 0.36 -3.46
C ALA A 156 9.59 -0.92 -4.20
N GLN A 157 10.89 -1.22 -4.28
CA GLN A 157 11.43 -2.55 -4.59
C GLN A 157 12.30 -3.00 -3.43
N TRP A 158 11.84 -4.01 -2.71
CA TRP A 158 12.50 -4.55 -1.53
C TRP A 158 13.37 -5.73 -1.89
N HIS A 159 14.67 -5.65 -1.61
CA HIS A 159 15.62 -6.73 -1.90
C HIS A 159 15.77 -7.64 -0.69
N LEU A 160 15.53 -8.93 -0.88
CA LEU A 160 15.82 -9.92 0.16
C LEU A 160 17.31 -10.25 0.13
N PRO A 161 17.87 -10.75 1.24
CA PRO A 161 19.23 -11.28 1.24
C PRO A 161 19.44 -12.29 0.12
N ARG A 162 20.65 -12.35 -0.45
CA ARG A 162 20.94 -13.34 -1.50
C ARG A 162 20.71 -14.75 -0.98
N GLY A 163 20.06 -15.60 -1.77
CA GLY A 163 19.78 -16.98 -1.39
C GLY A 163 18.55 -17.54 -2.07
N GLU A 164 18.27 -18.81 -1.79
CA GLU A 164 17.16 -19.56 -2.36
C GLU A 164 16.15 -19.97 -1.27
N GLY A 165 15.05 -20.60 -1.69
CA GLY A 165 14.09 -21.20 -0.76
C GLY A 165 13.15 -20.20 -0.08
N TYR A 166 13.05 -18.97 -0.58
CA TYR A 166 12.10 -18.00 -0.05
C TYR A 166 10.66 -18.45 -0.26
N ARG A 167 9.85 -18.33 0.78
CA ARG A 167 8.42 -18.62 0.77
C ARG A 167 7.65 -17.33 0.98
N LEU A 168 6.83 -16.98 -0.02
CA LEU A 168 5.91 -15.85 0.03
C LEU A 168 4.63 -16.28 0.75
N THR A 169 4.30 -15.57 1.81
CA THR A 169 2.99 -15.57 2.46
C THR A 169 2.21 -14.37 1.95
N HIS A 170 1.01 -14.62 1.45
CA HIS A 170 0.06 -13.61 1.00
C HIS A 170 -1.37 -14.02 1.37
N MET A 171 -2.32 -13.10 1.21
CA MET A 171 -3.72 -13.34 1.51
C MET A 171 -4.54 -13.28 0.23
N ALA A 172 -5.35 -14.32 -0.01
CA ALA A 172 -6.20 -14.42 -1.18
C ALA A 172 -7.62 -14.86 -0.81
N GLY A 173 -8.58 -14.62 -1.69
CA GLY A 173 -9.96 -14.97 -1.41
C GLY A 173 -10.95 -14.51 -2.46
N ARG A 174 -12.19 -14.35 -2.01
CA ARG A 174 -13.29 -13.75 -2.76
C ARG A 174 -14.30 -13.19 -1.76
N TRP A 175 -15.33 -12.53 -2.26
CA TRP A 175 -16.46 -12.11 -1.42
C TRP A 175 -17.02 -13.30 -0.62
N PHE A 176 -17.20 -13.10 0.70
CA PHE A 176 -17.57 -14.11 1.71
C PHE A 176 -16.50 -15.18 2.02
N ASP A 177 -15.25 -14.98 1.61
CA ASP A 177 -14.14 -15.92 1.79
C ASP A 177 -12.78 -15.19 1.69
N GLU A 178 -12.70 -14.01 2.30
CA GLU A 178 -11.56 -13.10 2.23
C GLU A 178 -10.38 -13.53 3.11
N MET A 179 -9.19 -13.04 2.78
CA MET A 179 -8.00 -13.11 3.63
C MET A 179 -7.52 -14.52 4.01
N ASN A 180 -7.78 -15.52 3.18
CA ASN A 180 -7.20 -16.85 3.38
C ASN A 180 -5.68 -16.79 3.20
N ILE A 181 -4.94 -17.30 4.18
CA ILE A 181 -3.47 -17.32 4.16
C ILE A 181 -2.99 -18.35 3.12
N CYS A 182 -2.25 -17.87 2.13
CA CYS A 182 -1.57 -18.66 1.11
C CYS A 182 -0.06 -18.58 1.33
N ARG A 183 0.63 -19.72 1.25
CA ARG A 183 2.09 -19.81 1.36
C ARG A 183 2.65 -20.57 0.17
N GLU A 184 3.54 -19.93 -0.58
CA GLU A 184 4.11 -20.46 -1.82
C GLU A 184 5.63 -20.23 -1.85
N THR A 185 6.42 -21.28 -2.14
CA THR A 185 7.85 -21.12 -2.37
C THR A 185 8.08 -20.41 -3.70
N LEU A 186 8.81 -19.30 -3.67
CA LEU A 186 9.15 -18.53 -4.86
C LEU A 186 10.13 -19.33 -5.74
N GLN A 187 9.80 -19.45 -7.02
CA GLN A 187 10.60 -20.10 -8.05
C GLN A 187 11.22 -19.05 -8.97
N PRO A 188 12.29 -19.37 -9.72
CA PRO A 188 12.81 -18.49 -10.77
C PRO A 188 11.69 -17.97 -11.69
N GLY A 189 11.70 -16.66 -11.93
CA GLY A 189 10.63 -15.94 -12.63
C GLY A 189 9.92 -14.93 -11.74
N ILE A 190 8.71 -14.53 -12.13
CA ILE A 190 7.93 -13.49 -11.45
C ILE A 190 6.59 -14.06 -10.99
N LYS A 191 6.30 -13.92 -9.69
CA LYS A 191 4.95 -14.09 -9.13
C LYS A 191 4.30 -12.72 -8.99
N THR A 192 3.12 -12.56 -9.58
CA THR A 192 2.34 -11.32 -9.52
C THR A 192 1.08 -11.52 -8.68
N LEU A 193 0.80 -10.55 -7.82
CA LEU A 193 -0.49 -10.37 -7.12
C LEU A 193 -0.97 -8.95 -7.39
N GLU A 194 -2.25 -8.75 -7.69
CA GLU A 194 -2.72 -7.43 -8.10
C GLU A 194 -4.23 -7.26 -7.95
N SER A 195 -4.65 -5.99 -7.92
CA SER A 195 -6.03 -5.61 -8.16
C SER A 195 -6.16 -4.70 -9.38
N ARG A 196 -7.21 -4.97 -10.15
CA ARG A 196 -7.63 -4.27 -11.39
C ARG A 196 -9.06 -3.77 -11.29
N ARG A 197 -9.57 -3.61 -10.06
CA ARG A 197 -10.99 -3.40 -9.74
C ARG A 197 -11.30 -2.00 -9.20
N LEU A 198 -10.38 -1.06 -9.39
CA LEU A 198 -10.38 0.31 -8.83
C LEU A 198 -10.34 0.38 -7.29
N THR A 199 -10.31 -0.78 -6.64
CA THR A 199 -10.23 -0.98 -5.19
C THR A 199 -9.13 -2.00 -4.89
N THR A 200 -8.69 -2.13 -3.64
CA THR A 200 -7.74 -3.20 -3.24
C THR A 200 -8.25 -4.61 -3.50
N SER A 201 -9.58 -4.78 -3.44
CA SER A 201 -10.35 -6.00 -3.72
C SER A 201 -10.40 -7.06 -2.62
N HIS A 202 -11.44 -7.90 -2.69
CA HIS A 202 -11.60 -9.13 -1.90
C HIS A 202 -10.64 -10.27 -2.30
N HIS A 203 -9.94 -10.14 -3.44
CA HIS A 203 -9.22 -11.27 -4.05
C HIS A 203 -7.79 -11.39 -3.55
N HIS A 204 -7.14 -10.25 -3.29
CA HIS A 204 -5.78 -10.16 -2.81
C HIS A 204 -5.64 -8.95 -1.89
N ASN A 205 -4.84 -9.08 -0.83
CA ASN A 205 -4.47 -7.97 0.04
C ASN A 205 -3.11 -7.37 -0.39
N PRO A 206 -2.93 -6.03 -0.37
CA PRO A 206 -1.69 -5.37 -0.77
C PRO A 206 -0.58 -5.46 0.29
N SER A 207 -0.25 -6.68 0.70
CA SER A 207 0.81 -6.99 1.66
C SER A 207 1.56 -8.26 1.28
N PHE A 208 2.74 -8.42 1.87
CA PHE A 208 3.54 -9.63 1.76
C PHE A 208 4.27 -9.91 3.06
N ALA A 209 4.53 -11.20 3.29
CA ALA A 209 5.56 -11.65 4.20
C ALA A 209 6.39 -12.73 3.52
N VAL A 210 7.69 -12.73 3.73
CA VAL A 210 8.62 -13.68 3.13
C VAL A 210 9.50 -14.27 4.22
N ASP A 211 9.61 -15.60 4.23
CA ASP A 211 10.48 -16.35 5.13
C ASP A 211 11.26 -17.42 4.36
N ARG A 212 12.07 -18.24 5.05
CA ARG A 212 12.81 -19.37 4.44
C ARG A 212 12.12 -20.73 4.60
N GLY A 213 10.88 -20.75 5.07
CA GLY A 213 10.09 -21.96 5.28
C GLY A 213 10.05 -22.44 6.73
N ASP A 214 10.89 -21.88 7.59
CA ASP A 214 11.13 -22.28 8.98
C ASP A 214 10.58 -21.30 10.02
N ALA A 215 10.07 -20.13 9.60
CA ALA A 215 9.46 -19.19 10.53
C ALA A 215 8.12 -19.71 11.06
N GLY A 216 7.92 -19.56 12.37
CA GLY A 216 6.67 -19.78 13.09
C GLY A 216 6.08 -18.45 13.59
N GLU A 217 5.13 -18.52 14.53
CA GLU A 217 4.52 -17.31 15.11
C GLU A 217 5.46 -16.56 16.07
N ASP A 218 6.36 -17.27 16.75
CA ASP A 218 7.19 -16.72 17.83
C ASP A 218 8.71 -16.70 17.54
N VAL A 219 9.14 -17.27 16.41
CA VAL A 219 10.55 -17.37 16.03
C VAL A 219 10.72 -17.47 14.52
N GLY A 220 11.84 -16.98 14.03
CA GLY A 220 12.27 -17.10 12.64
C GLY A 220 12.23 -15.77 11.90
N ASP A 221 13.02 -15.71 10.84
CA ASP A 221 13.18 -14.52 10.01
C ASP A 221 11.94 -14.30 9.13
N VAL A 222 11.38 -13.10 9.21
CA VAL A 222 10.27 -12.65 8.37
C VAL A 222 10.58 -11.25 7.85
N TRP A 223 10.70 -11.12 6.53
CA TRP A 223 10.69 -9.84 5.82
C TRP A 223 9.28 -9.55 5.36
N PHE A 224 8.77 -8.36 5.61
CA PHE A 224 7.36 -8.08 5.35
C PHE A 224 7.15 -6.65 4.87
N GLY A 225 5.99 -6.42 4.27
CA GLY A 225 5.58 -5.09 3.88
C GLY A 225 4.12 -4.98 3.46
N ALA A 226 3.65 -3.75 3.38
CA ALA A 226 2.29 -3.40 2.98
C ALA A 226 2.28 -2.09 2.18
N LEU A 227 1.27 -1.90 1.34
CA LEU A 227 1.03 -0.66 0.61
C LEU A 227 -0.13 0.11 1.23
N ALA A 228 0.08 1.37 1.59
CA ALA A 228 -0.98 2.28 2.03
C ALA A 228 -1.72 2.86 0.82
N TRP A 229 -2.53 2.02 0.18
CA TRP A 229 -3.31 2.36 -1.00
C TRP A 229 -4.62 1.59 -1.07
N SER A 230 -5.67 2.26 -1.53
CA SER A 230 -7.02 1.68 -1.59
C SER A 230 -7.51 1.39 -3.02
N GLY A 231 -6.74 1.75 -4.06
CA GLY A 231 -7.12 1.57 -5.46
C GLY A 231 -6.49 0.35 -6.14
N ASN A 232 -6.30 0.42 -7.46
CA ASN A 232 -5.53 -0.57 -8.21
C ASN A 232 -4.08 -0.61 -7.71
N TRP A 233 -3.60 -1.80 -7.38
CA TRP A 233 -2.24 -2.05 -6.89
C TRP A 233 -1.67 -3.31 -7.51
N LYS A 234 -0.35 -3.45 -7.45
CA LYS A 234 0.35 -4.66 -7.87
C LYS A 234 1.57 -4.91 -6.99
N LEU A 235 1.84 -6.20 -6.78
CA LEU A 235 3.06 -6.74 -6.21
C LEU A 235 3.70 -7.69 -7.22
N SER A 236 5.01 -7.60 -7.37
CA SER A 236 5.85 -8.42 -8.24
C SER A 236 6.99 -9.00 -7.41
N ALA A 237 6.92 -10.30 -7.12
CA ALA A 237 7.99 -11.05 -6.46
C ALA A 237 8.83 -11.77 -7.52
N GLU A 238 10.00 -11.21 -7.84
CA GLU A 238 10.91 -11.72 -8.86
C GLU A 238 12.08 -12.46 -8.23
N VAL A 239 12.34 -13.68 -8.69
CA VAL A 239 13.55 -14.45 -8.41
C VAL A 239 14.35 -14.58 -9.70
N THR A 240 15.53 -13.99 -9.74
CA THR A 240 16.42 -14.12 -10.91
C THR A 240 17.25 -15.40 -10.85
N HIS A 241 17.86 -15.76 -11.98
CA HIS A 241 18.76 -16.90 -12.12
C HIS A 241 20.02 -16.84 -11.22
N PHE A 242 20.28 -15.72 -10.57
CA PHE A 242 21.42 -15.52 -9.67
C PHE A 242 21.04 -15.57 -8.18
N ALA A 243 19.86 -16.15 -7.88
CA ALA A 243 19.29 -16.26 -6.53
C ALA A 243 19.16 -14.89 -5.84
N SER A 244 18.78 -13.88 -6.61
CA SER A 244 18.45 -12.54 -6.13
C SER A 244 16.94 -12.37 -6.18
N THR A 245 16.32 -12.37 -5.00
CA THR A 245 14.88 -12.23 -4.82
C THR A 245 14.55 -10.79 -4.43
N ARG A 246 13.55 -10.22 -5.11
CA ARG A 246 13.05 -8.87 -4.85
C ARG A 246 11.52 -8.85 -4.86
N VAL A 247 10.94 -8.00 -4.04
CA VAL A 247 9.49 -7.77 -3.97
C VAL A 247 9.23 -6.31 -4.28
N SER A 248 8.68 -6.04 -5.46
CA SER A 248 8.23 -4.70 -5.84
C SER A 248 6.75 -4.53 -5.53
N ILE A 249 6.34 -3.38 -5.02
CA ILE A 249 4.94 -3.10 -4.68
C ILE A 249 4.60 -1.62 -4.93
N GLY A 250 3.40 -1.35 -5.43
CA GLY A 250 2.95 0.01 -5.73
C GLY A 250 1.68 0.03 -6.57
N LEU A 251 1.51 1.11 -7.32
CA LEU A 251 0.38 1.27 -8.25
C LEU A 251 0.42 0.18 -9.32
N ASN A 252 -0.76 -0.29 -9.72
CA ASN A 252 -0.85 -1.25 -10.81
C ASN A 252 -0.54 -0.56 -12.14
N ASP A 253 0.32 -1.18 -12.96
CA ASP A 253 0.62 -0.76 -14.32
C ASP A 253 -0.37 -1.32 -15.36
N TRP A 254 -1.39 -2.08 -14.92
CA TRP A 254 -2.54 -2.47 -15.73
C TRP A 254 -3.46 -1.27 -15.96
N ASP A 255 -3.57 -0.85 -17.22
CA ASP A 255 -4.35 0.32 -17.66
C ASP A 255 -3.96 1.63 -16.94
N PHE A 256 -2.65 1.78 -16.67
CA PHE A 256 -2.07 2.98 -16.07
C PHE A 256 -1.17 3.70 -17.07
N ALA A 257 -1.42 4.99 -17.24
CA ALA A 257 -0.60 5.90 -18.03
C ALA A 257 -0.78 7.32 -17.46
N TRP A 258 0.13 7.73 -16.59
CA TRP A 258 0.05 9.06 -15.98
C TRP A 258 0.76 10.09 -16.85
N ARG A 259 -0.01 11.06 -17.36
CA ARG A 259 0.51 12.18 -18.13
C ARG A 259 1.03 13.24 -17.17
N LEU A 260 2.35 13.26 -16.96
CA LEU A 260 3.02 14.22 -16.09
C LEU A 260 3.34 15.49 -16.90
N GLU A 261 2.58 16.56 -16.69
CA GLU A 261 2.75 17.84 -17.38
C GLU A 261 4.04 18.56 -16.95
N GLY A 262 4.47 19.55 -17.75
CA GLY A 262 5.67 20.34 -17.44
C GLY A 262 5.52 21.11 -16.13
N GLY A 263 6.48 20.95 -15.21
CA GLY A 263 6.45 21.50 -13.85
C GLY A 263 5.59 20.71 -12.87
N GLU A 264 4.88 19.67 -13.31
CA GLU A 264 4.05 18.83 -12.43
C GLU A 264 4.91 17.87 -11.62
N THR A 265 4.37 17.49 -10.46
CA THR A 265 4.95 16.48 -9.57
C THR A 265 3.92 15.40 -9.28
N PHE A 266 4.35 14.15 -9.34
CA PHE A 266 3.56 12.96 -9.02
C PHE A 266 4.20 12.21 -7.86
N THR A 267 3.40 11.77 -6.88
CA THR A 267 3.90 11.01 -5.72
C THR A 267 3.17 9.68 -5.60
N THR A 268 3.92 8.60 -5.43
CA THR A 268 3.35 7.26 -5.21
C THR A 268 2.78 7.10 -3.79
N PRO A 269 1.86 6.15 -3.57
CA PRO A 269 1.47 5.77 -2.22
C PRO A 269 2.65 5.17 -1.44
N SER A 270 2.60 5.27 -0.12
CA SER A 270 3.63 4.73 0.76
C SER A 270 3.63 3.20 0.81
N SER A 271 4.81 2.59 0.65
CA SER A 271 5.10 1.19 0.97
C SER A 271 5.86 1.11 2.28
N PHE A 272 5.34 0.37 3.24
CA PHE A 272 6.01 0.09 4.50
C PHE A 272 6.71 -1.26 4.41
N GLY A 273 7.94 -1.34 4.89
CA GLY A 273 8.72 -2.57 4.96
C GLY A 273 9.39 -2.73 6.31
N GLY A 274 9.38 -3.95 6.85
CA GLY A 274 10.03 -4.30 8.10
C GLY A 274 10.67 -5.69 8.08
N TYR A 275 11.42 -5.98 9.12
CA TYR A 275 12.02 -7.29 9.35
C TYR A 275 11.93 -7.66 10.83
N THR A 276 11.74 -8.96 11.11
CA THR A 276 11.88 -9.51 12.45
C THR A 276 12.46 -10.92 12.42
N ALA A 277 13.23 -11.27 13.44
CA ALA A 277 13.69 -12.64 13.72
C ALA A 277 12.75 -13.40 14.69
N ARG A 278 11.63 -12.78 15.08
CA ARG A 278 10.69 -13.28 16.11
C ARG A 278 9.38 -13.80 15.52
N GLY A 279 9.38 -14.21 14.26
CA GLY A 279 8.24 -14.87 13.61
C GLY A 279 7.08 -13.95 13.20
N PHE A 280 6.04 -14.57 12.64
CA PHE A 280 4.86 -13.90 12.06
C PHE A 280 4.02 -13.14 13.08
N GLY A 281 4.03 -13.57 14.35
CA GLY A 281 3.29 -12.89 15.41
C GLY A 281 3.91 -11.53 15.72
N ASP A 282 5.23 -11.44 15.77
CA ASP A 282 5.95 -10.18 15.99
C ASP A 282 5.77 -9.23 14.81
N MET A 283 5.88 -9.74 13.59
CA MET A 283 5.57 -9.01 12.36
C MET A 283 4.19 -8.35 12.44
N SER A 284 3.16 -9.13 12.76
CA SER A 284 1.76 -8.66 12.75
C SER A 284 1.54 -7.60 13.82
N ARG A 285 2.07 -7.80 15.03
CA ARG A 285 1.97 -6.82 16.13
C ARG A 285 2.60 -5.47 15.76
N ARG A 286 3.75 -5.47 15.10
CA ARG A 286 4.40 -4.22 14.64
C ARG A 286 3.54 -3.43 13.68
N LEU A 287 2.93 -4.10 12.69
CA LEU A 287 2.00 -3.44 11.77
C LEU A 287 0.73 -2.98 12.50
N HIS A 288 0.19 -3.79 13.41
CA HIS A 288 -0.99 -3.43 14.19
C HIS A 288 -0.77 -2.19 15.06
N ASP A 289 0.36 -2.13 15.75
CA ASP A 289 0.70 -1.01 16.62
C ASP A 289 0.98 0.23 15.78
N PHE A 290 1.74 0.12 14.67
CA PHE A 290 1.91 1.24 13.74
C PHE A 290 0.58 1.80 13.23
N ILE A 291 -0.33 0.94 12.75
CA ILE A 291 -1.64 1.35 12.24
C ILE A 291 -2.47 2.00 13.35
N ARG A 292 -2.51 1.39 14.53
CA ARG A 292 -3.32 1.89 15.66
C ARG A 292 -2.83 3.23 16.15
N ASP A 293 -1.52 3.44 16.16
CA ASP A 293 -0.91 4.60 16.81
C ASP A 293 -0.74 5.78 15.85
N THR A 294 -0.64 5.52 14.53
CA THR A 294 -0.29 6.57 13.53
C THR A 294 -1.32 6.73 12.41
N VAL A 295 -2.08 5.69 12.07
CA VAL A 295 -2.98 5.71 10.89
C VAL A 295 -4.44 5.89 11.31
N LEU A 296 -4.89 5.20 12.36
CA LEU A 296 -6.29 5.25 12.77
C LEU A 296 -6.62 6.59 13.44
N PRO A 297 -7.61 7.35 12.95
CA PRO A 297 -7.95 8.66 13.50
C PRO A 297 -8.47 8.60 14.94
N HIS A 298 -9.02 7.46 15.36
CA HIS A 298 -9.50 7.24 16.72
C HIS A 298 -8.46 6.60 17.65
N GLY A 299 -7.26 6.29 17.16
CA GLY A 299 -6.18 5.68 17.94
C GLY A 299 -6.62 4.43 18.72
N HIS A 300 -6.31 4.41 20.01
CA HIS A 300 -6.63 3.32 20.94
C HIS A 300 -8.05 3.36 21.53
N LEU A 301 -8.92 4.27 21.10
CA LEU A 301 -10.30 4.32 21.61
C LEU A 301 -11.01 2.98 21.27
N PRO A 302 -11.53 2.25 22.28
CA PRO A 302 -12.30 1.05 22.02
C PRO A 302 -13.51 1.34 21.13
N HIS A 303 -13.77 0.46 20.17
CA HIS A 303 -14.96 0.55 19.34
C HIS A 303 -16.21 0.18 20.14
N LYS A 304 -17.32 0.86 19.84
CA LYS A 304 -18.62 0.56 20.42
C LYS A 304 -19.12 -0.81 19.98
N VAL A 305 -19.73 -1.56 20.89
CA VAL A 305 -20.53 -2.75 20.53
C VAL A 305 -21.78 -2.27 19.79
N LEU A 306 -21.88 -2.62 18.51
CA LEU A 306 -22.96 -2.16 17.65
C LEU A 306 -23.98 -3.25 17.32
N TYR A 307 -25.20 -2.82 17.01
CA TYR A 307 -26.22 -3.62 16.35
C TYR A 307 -26.52 -2.99 14.99
N ASN A 308 -26.27 -3.73 13.91
CA ASN A 308 -26.60 -3.31 12.54
C ASN A 308 -27.88 -4.04 12.08
N SER A 309 -28.80 -3.32 11.45
CA SER A 309 -30.12 -3.86 11.08
C SER A 309 -30.19 -4.67 9.78
N TRP A 310 -29.11 -4.77 8.99
CA TRP A 310 -29.12 -5.35 7.64
C TRP A 310 -29.74 -6.74 7.58
N GLU A 311 -29.18 -7.73 8.30
CA GLU A 311 -29.64 -9.13 8.23
C GLU A 311 -31.04 -9.31 8.85
N ALA A 312 -31.50 -8.36 9.68
CA ALA A 312 -32.79 -8.43 10.34
C ALA A 312 -33.95 -7.98 9.43
N THR A 313 -33.75 -6.91 8.66
CA THR A 313 -34.82 -6.29 7.86
C THR A 313 -34.53 -6.22 6.37
N LYS A 314 -33.27 -6.33 5.95
CA LYS A 314 -32.83 -6.04 4.58
C LYS A 314 -33.40 -4.68 4.16
N PHE A 315 -34.10 -4.60 3.03
CA PHE A 315 -34.75 -3.38 2.55
C PHE A 315 -36.09 -3.04 3.21
N ASP A 316 -36.68 -3.92 4.01
CA ASP A 316 -37.98 -3.71 4.67
C ASP A 316 -37.82 -2.90 5.96
N VAL A 317 -37.20 -1.72 5.81
CA VAL A 317 -36.94 -0.77 6.89
C VAL A 317 -38.03 0.29 6.95
N ASP A 318 -38.47 0.62 8.16
CA ASP A 318 -39.33 1.76 8.47
C ASP A 318 -39.07 2.25 9.89
N GLU A 319 -39.64 3.39 10.27
CA GLU A 319 -39.44 3.97 11.61
C GLU A 319 -39.81 2.99 12.75
N THR A 320 -40.87 2.21 12.56
CA THR A 320 -41.41 1.32 13.63
C THR A 320 -40.53 0.09 13.84
N SER A 321 -40.13 -0.57 12.76
CA SER A 321 -39.25 -1.74 12.76
C SER A 321 -37.89 -1.39 13.35
N GLN A 322 -37.27 -0.29 12.90
CA GLN A 322 -35.95 0.12 13.37
C GLN A 322 -35.98 0.55 14.84
N ALA A 323 -37.04 1.25 15.27
CA ALA A 323 -37.20 1.61 16.67
C ALA A 323 -37.36 0.38 17.59
N ARG A 324 -38.10 -0.63 17.14
CA ARG A 324 -38.23 -1.90 17.88
C ARG A 324 -36.89 -2.64 17.99
N LEU A 325 -36.08 -2.67 16.92
CA LEU A 325 -34.75 -3.27 16.95
C LEU A 325 -33.82 -2.50 17.91
N ALA A 326 -33.89 -1.18 17.92
CA ALA A 326 -33.13 -0.35 18.86
C ALA A 326 -33.51 -0.62 20.33
N GLU A 327 -34.79 -0.81 20.65
CA GLU A 327 -35.23 -1.18 22.01
C GLU A 327 -34.68 -2.54 22.44
N LEU A 328 -34.69 -3.53 21.54
CA LEU A 328 -34.10 -4.84 21.79
C LEU A 328 -32.58 -4.73 21.99
N ALA A 329 -31.89 -3.96 21.15
CA ALA A 329 -30.46 -3.71 21.23
C ALA A 329 -30.09 -3.04 22.57
N ALA A 330 -30.84 -2.03 22.99
CA ALA A 330 -30.66 -1.38 24.29
C ALA A 330 -30.85 -2.37 25.44
N GLY A 331 -31.86 -3.24 25.36
CA GLY A 331 -32.09 -4.31 26.35
C GLY A 331 -30.96 -5.34 26.46
N MET A 332 -30.13 -5.47 25.42
CA MET A 332 -28.94 -6.33 25.41
C MET A 332 -27.65 -5.61 25.87
N GLY A 333 -27.69 -4.29 26.09
CA GLY A 333 -26.52 -3.48 26.45
C GLY A 333 -25.64 -3.08 25.25
N VAL A 334 -26.19 -3.04 24.04
CA VAL A 334 -25.53 -2.46 22.85
C VAL A 334 -25.28 -0.96 23.09
N GLU A 335 -24.29 -0.38 22.41
CA GLU A 335 -23.89 1.03 22.57
C GLU A 335 -24.17 1.89 21.34
N LEU A 336 -24.27 1.27 20.15
CA LEU A 336 -24.49 1.92 18.86
C LEU A 336 -25.51 1.14 18.03
N PHE A 337 -26.60 1.79 17.62
CA PHE A 337 -27.55 1.24 16.66
C PHE A 337 -27.24 1.78 15.27
N VAL A 338 -27.00 0.90 14.29
CA VAL A 338 -26.72 1.26 12.91
C VAL A 338 -27.90 0.87 12.03
N MET A 339 -28.53 1.86 11.40
CA MET A 339 -29.51 1.61 10.35
C MET A 339 -28.78 1.42 9.01
N ASP A 340 -28.90 0.22 8.46
CA ASP A 340 -28.24 -0.16 7.21
C ASP A 340 -29.02 0.29 5.95
N ASP A 341 -28.75 -0.31 4.80
CA ASP A 341 -29.35 0.02 3.50
C ASP A 341 -30.89 -0.06 3.52
N GLY A 342 -31.53 0.74 2.66
CA GLY A 342 -32.99 0.81 2.52
C GLY A 342 -33.63 2.10 3.02
N TRP A 343 -32.90 2.98 3.70
CA TRP A 343 -33.50 4.16 4.35
C TRP A 343 -33.84 5.32 3.40
N PHE A 344 -33.15 5.39 2.28
CA PHE A 344 -33.18 6.52 1.36
C PHE A 344 -34.15 6.32 0.19
N HIS A 345 -34.40 7.40 -0.54
CA HIS A 345 -35.45 7.51 -1.53
C HIS A 345 -35.43 6.41 -2.59
N GLY A 346 -36.56 5.70 -2.72
CA GLY A 346 -36.72 4.68 -3.76
C GLY A 346 -35.99 3.37 -3.47
N ARG A 347 -35.22 3.26 -2.38
CA ARG A 347 -34.40 2.10 -2.04
C ARG A 347 -35.23 0.93 -1.49
N LYS A 348 -35.91 0.19 -2.38
CA LYS A 348 -36.70 -1.00 -2.04
C LYS A 348 -35.99 -2.32 -2.35
N THR A 349 -34.97 -2.22 -3.20
CA THR A 349 -34.16 -3.30 -3.76
C THR A 349 -32.75 -2.74 -4.01
N ASP A 350 -31.79 -3.60 -4.34
CA ASP A 350 -30.40 -3.21 -4.62
C ASP A 350 -30.23 -2.53 -6.00
N ASP A 351 -31.23 -2.59 -6.87
CA ASP A 351 -31.21 -2.05 -8.24
C ASP A 351 -31.76 -0.61 -8.39
N ALA A 352 -32.19 0.05 -7.30
CA ALA A 352 -32.75 1.41 -7.32
C ALA A 352 -32.25 2.29 -6.16
N GLY A 353 -32.29 3.61 -6.34
CA GLY A 353 -32.12 4.62 -5.29
C GLY A 353 -30.68 5.10 -5.00
N LEU A 354 -29.61 4.37 -5.35
CA LEU A 354 -28.23 4.85 -5.13
C LEU A 354 -28.02 6.18 -5.86
N GLY A 355 -27.53 7.17 -5.12
CA GLY A 355 -27.40 8.57 -5.56
C GLY A 355 -28.39 9.52 -4.89
N ASP A 356 -29.51 9.03 -4.37
CA ASP A 356 -30.61 9.85 -3.83
C ASP A 356 -30.65 9.84 -2.29
N TRP A 357 -29.65 10.46 -1.66
CA TRP A 357 -29.37 10.38 -0.22
C TRP A 357 -30.29 11.23 0.70
N TRP A 358 -31.61 11.08 0.57
CA TRP A 358 -32.59 11.64 1.50
C TRP A 358 -33.62 10.59 1.92
N PRO A 359 -34.25 10.72 3.11
CA PRO A 359 -35.12 9.68 3.64
C PRO A 359 -36.31 9.37 2.73
N ASP A 360 -36.63 8.10 2.57
CA ASP A 360 -37.85 7.69 1.87
C ASP A 360 -39.08 8.09 2.69
N ARG A 361 -39.92 8.97 2.13
CA ARG A 361 -41.11 9.52 2.83
C ARG A 361 -42.19 8.48 3.14
N THR A 362 -42.14 7.31 2.52
CA THR A 362 -43.07 6.21 2.84
C THR A 362 -42.62 5.49 4.09
N LYS A 363 -41.30 5.23 4.20
CA LYS A 363 -40.67 4.50 5.32
C LYS A 363 -40.46 5.41 6.54
N PHE A 364 -40.17 6.67 6.29
CA PHE A 364 -39.84 7.71 7.27
C PHE A 364 -40.60 9.00 6.94
N PRO A 365 -41.93 9.05 7.17
CA PRO A 365 -42.79 10.18 6.76
C PRO A 365 -42.41 11.51 7.41
N ASN A 366 -41.75 11.46 8.57
CA ASN A 366 -41.29 12.63 9.31
C ASN A 366 -39.76 12.80 9.25
N GLY A 367 -39.09 12.16 8.27
CA GLY A 367 -37.64 12.07 8.21
C GLY A 367 -37.06 11.13 9.27
N LEU A 368 -35.74 11.14 9.44
CA LEU A 368 -35.05 10.24 10.37
C LEU A 368 -35.01 10.74 11.82
N ASN A 369 -35.26 12.02 12.06
CA ASN A 369 -35.12 12.63 13.39
C ASN A 369 -35.92 11.90 14.49
N PRO A 370 -37.19 11.49 14.28
CA PRO A 370 -37.93 10.76 15.32
C PRO A 370 -37.27 9.44 15.72
N LEU A 371 -36.72 8.70 14.76
CA LEU A 371 -35.98 7.46 15.04
C LEU A 371 -34.69 7.77 15.80
N ILE A 372 -33.92 8.75 15.34
CA ILE A 372 -32.64 9.15 15.96
C ILE A 372 -32.86 9.56 17.42
N GLU A 373 -33.87 10.43 17.67
CA GLU A 373 -34.23 10.87 19.02
C GLU A 373 -34.64 9.70 19.92
N ARG A 374 -35.42 8.74 19.39
CA ARG A 374 -35.81 7.55 20.15
C ARG A 374 -34.61 6.66 20.46
N VAL A 375 -33.71 6.43 19.50
CA VAL A 375 -32.46 5.67 19.70
C VAL A 375 -31.61 6.32 20.78
N ASN A 376 -31.42 7.64 20.72
CA ASN A 376 -30.65 8.37 21.73
C ASN A 376 -31.33 8.37 23.11
N ALA A 377 -32.67 8.42 23.17
CA ALA A 377 -33.42 8.32 24.42
C ALA A 377 -33.26 6.95 25.11
N LEU A 378 -32.92 5.90 24.34
CA LEU A 378 -32.58 4.56 24.86
C LEU A 378 -31.12 4.47 25.35
N GLY A 379 -30.34 5.55 25.24
CA GLY A 379 -28.93 5.59 25.61
C GLY A 379 -27.98 5.05 24.54
N LEU A 380 -28.46 4.86 23.31
CA LEU A 380 -27.67 4.37 22.17
C LEU A 380 -27.21 5.53 21.28
N ASP A 381 -26.01 5.41 20.70
CA ASP A 381 -25.64 6.22 19.54
C ASP A 381 -26.39 5.74 18.29
N PHE A 382 -26.46 6.61 17.27
CA PHE A 382 -27.07 6.29 15.98
C PHE A 382 -26.02 6.35 14.86
N GLY A 383 -25.95 5.27 14.08
CA GLY A 383 -25.14 5.16 12.86
C GLY A 383 -26.03 4.98 11.64
N LEU A 384 -25.54 5.43 10.48
CA LEU A 384 -26.28 5.39 9.22
C LEU A 384 -25.37 4.91 8.09
N TRP A 385 -25.85 3.97 7.29
CA TRP A 385 -25.14 3.48 6.11
C TRP A 385 -25.25 4.43 4.92
N VAL A 386 -24.18 4.54 4.13
CA VAL A 386 -24.12 5.27 2.84
C VAL A 386 -23.15 4.58 1.87
N GLU A 387 -23.40 4.70 0.56
CA GLU A 387 -22.53 4.20 -0.53
C GLU A 387 -22.32 5.28 -1.60
N PRO A 388 -21.60 6.36 -1.27
CA PRO A 388 -21.59 7.61 -2.04
C PRO A 388 -20.95 7.51 -3.43
N GLU A 389 -20.16 6.47 -3.69
CA GLU A 389 -19.45 6.26 -4.95
C GLU A 389 -20.34 5.65 -6.04
N MET A 390 -21.55 5.20 -5.69
CA MET A 390 -22.44 4.46 -6.59
C MET A 390 -23.67 5.26 -7.02
N VAL A 391 -24.21 4.87 -8.18
CA VAL A 391 -25.46 5.42 -8.73
C VAL A 391 -26.27 4.32 -9.42
N ASN A 392 -27.57 4.24 -9.15
CA ASN A 392 -28.47 3.36 -9.89
C ASN A 392 -29.05 4.08 -11.12
N PRO A 393 -29.27 3.37 -12.25
CA PRO A 393 -30.03 3.94 -13.37
C PRO A 393 -31.44 4.40 -12.99
N ASP A 394 -32.06 3.73 -12.01
CA ASP A 394 -33.29 4.20 -11.39
C ASP A 394 -32.99 5.05 -10.14
N SER A 395 -32.52 6.27 -10.39
CA SER A 395 -32.33 7.35 -9.40
C SER A 395 -32.57 8.71 -10.05
N ASP A 396 -32.94 9.70 -9.25
CA ASP A 396 -33.09 11.09 -9.69
C ASP A 396 -31.74 11.68 -10.10
N LEU A 397 -30.66 11.37 -9.37
CA LEU A 397 -29.30 11.77 -9.71
C LEU A 397 -28.91 11.35 -11.14
N TYR A 398 -29.18 10.10 -11.51
CA TYR A 398 -28.88 9.59 -12.85
C TYR A 398 -29.71 10.27 -13.94
N ARG A 399 -30.99 10.56 -13.67
CA ARG A 399 -31.87 11.26 -14.61
C ARG A 399 -31.41 12.70 -14.84
N ALA A 400 -31.00 13.40 -13.78
CA ALA A 400 -30.55 14.79 -13.85
C ALA A 400 -29.23 14.96 -14.62
N THR A 401 -28.35 13.95 -14.59
CA THR A 401 -27.02 14.00 -15.21
C THR A 401 -27.03 13.58 -16.69
N ARG A 402 -28.11 12.98 -17.19
CA ARG A 402 -28.27 12.58 -18.61
C ARG A 402 -28.89 13.64 -19.51
N THR A 403 -29.44 14.70 -18.94
CA THR A 403 -30.08 15.79 -19.69
C THR A 403 -29.11 16.89 -20.11
N GLY A 404 -27.80 16.62 -20.11
CA GLY A 404 -26.71 17.56 -20.46
C GLY A 404 -26.05 17.27 -21.80
#